data_AF-F7QEP4-F1
#
_entry.id   AF-F7QEP4-F1
#
_cell.length_a   1.000
_cell.length_b   1.000
_cell.length_c   1.000
_cell.angle_alpha   90.00
_cell.angle_beta   90.00
_cell.angle_gamma   90.00
#
_symmetry.space_group_name_H-M   'P 1'
#
loop_
_entity.id
_entity.type
_entity.pdbx_description
1 polymer ?
#
loop_
_entity_poly.entity_id
_entity_poly.type
_entity_poly.pdbx_seq_one_letter_code
_entity_poly.pdbx_strand_id
1 'polypeptide(L)'
;MGLLVNIPGPDGVPAPHIVLVRQSEFVIDHQSWRVIGMRGTGSKNIGLEKSFVPQHRFMSWTDLQTGKKHPTSPNNERCYDFPLNTAFAMSVLAPTLGVATACSEECIQDHAGAGSVPAISRPRSTI
;
A
#
# COMPACT_ATOMS: atom_id res chain seq x y z
N MET A 1 3.07 0.50 11.58
CA MET A 1 1.93 0.04 10.78
C MET A 1 0.74 0.93 11.04
N GLY A 2 0.00 1.34 10.00
CA GLY A 2 -1.28 2.03 10.14
C GLY A 2 -2.45 1.03 10.17
N LEU A 3 -3.31 1.12 11.17
CA LEU A 3 -4.48 0.26 11.33
C LEU A 3 -5.75 1.10 11.34
N LEU A 4 -6.77 0.69 10.58
CA LEU A 4 -8.11 1.26 10.68
C LEU A 4 -8.86 0.56 11.82
N VAL A 5 -9.19 1.31 12.86
CA VAL A 5 -9.91 0.81 14.03
C VAL A 5 -11.09 1.71 14.35
N ASN A 6 -12.17 1.14 14.86
CA ASN A 6 -13.31 1.93 15.35
C ASN A 6 -13.11 2.22 16.83
N ILE A 7 -13.10 3.50 17.19
CA ILE A 7 -12.96 3.97 18.56
C ILE A 7 -14.32 4.52 19.01
N PRO A 8 -14.87 4.10 20.17
CA PRO A 8 -16.10 4.68 20.71
C PRO A 8 -15.97 6.20 20.85
N GLY A 9 -16.88 6.94 20.22
CA GLY A 9 -16.99 8.38 20.39
C GLY A 9 -17.67 8.77 21.72
N PRO A 10 -17.76 10.07 22.03
CA PRO A 10 -18.44 10.58 23.21
C PRO A 10 -19.90 10.13 23.32
N ASP A 11 -20.58 9.99 22.18
CA ASP A 11 -21.98 9.56 22.08
C ASP A 11 -22.14 8.02 22.11
N GLY A 12 -21.06 7.29 22.38
CA GLY A 12 -21.01 5.82 22.34
C GLY A 12 -20.98 5.22 20.93
N VAL A 13 -21.19 6.03 19.88
CA VAL A 13 -21.11 5.58 18.48
C VAL A 13 -19.64 5.40 18.07
N PRO A 14 -19.21 4.21 17.63
CA PRO A 14 -17.84 4.01 17.18
C PRO A 14 -17.54 4.76 15.89
N ALA A 15 -16.40 5.46 15.85
CA ALA A 15 -15.94 6.21 14.68
C ALA A 15 -14.57 5.68 14.19
N PRO A 16 -14.38 5.58 12.86
CA PRO A 16 -13.14 5.05 12.29
C PRO A 16 -11.97 6.01 12.48
N HIS A 17 -10.83 5.46 12.90
CA HIS A 17 -9.56 6.15 13.08
C HIS A 17 -8.43 5.33 12.47
N ILE A 18 -7.43 6.00 11.91
CA ILE A 18 -6.13 5.38 11.66
C ILE A 18 -5.26 5.54 12.90
N VAL A 19 -4.72 4.42 13.37
CA VAL A 19 -3.75 4.39 14.48
C VAL A 19 -2.42 3.83 14.02
N LEU A 20 -1.33 4.43 14.50
CA LEU A 20 0.02 3.98 14.17
C LEU A 20 0.61 3.11 15.28
N VAL A 21 0.88 1.85 14.97
CA VAL A 21 1.49 0.87 15.87
C VAL A 21 2.97 0.66 15.52
N ARG A 22 3.86 0.55 16.52
CA ARG A 22 5.30 0.35 16.29
C ARG A 22 5.56 -1.06 15.76
N GLN A 23 6.62 -1.23 14.99
CA GLN A 23 6.99 -2.55 14.48
C GLN A 23 7.24 -3.58 15.59
N SER A 24 7.83 -3.15 16.71
CA SER A 24 8.07 -4.01 17.87
C SER A 24 6.79 -4.48 18.58
N GLU A 25 5.63 -3.92 18.26
CA GLU A 25 4.36 -4.23 18.92
C GLU A 25 3.54 -5.27 18.14
N PHE A 26 3.94 -5.66 16.92
CA PHE A 26 3.23 -6.68 16.11
C PHE A 26 4.18 -7.73 15.53
N VAL A 27 3.63 -8.90 15.24
CA VAL A 27 4.33 -10.00 14.56
C VAL A 27 3.77 -10.15 13.15
N ILE A 28 4.64 -10.41 12.17
CA ILE A 28 4.25 -10.67 10.79
C ILE A 28 4.10 -12.19 10.61
N ASP A 29 2.95 -12.64 10.10
CA ASP A 29 2.81 -14.03 9.68
C ASP A 29 3.49 -14.23 8.31
N HIS A 30 4.69 -14.81 8.34
CA HIS A 30 5.46 -15.05 7.14
C HIS A 30 4.80 -16.04 6.15
N GLN A 31 3.88 -16.87 6.61
CA GLN A 31 3.22 -17.89 5.80
C GLN A 31 1.90 -17.42 5.16
N SER A 32 1.39 -16.25 5.54
CA SER A 32 0.07 -15.78 5.11
C SER A 32 -0.01 -15.29 3.66
N TRP A 33 1.12 -15.20 2.94
CA TRP A 33 1.16 -14.64 1.58
C TRP A 33 1.59 -15.68 0.54
N ARG A 34 0.69 -16.64 0.28
CA ARG A 34 0.85 -17.71 -0.72
C ARG A 34 -0.21 -17.54 -1.81
N VAL A 35 0.04 -16.64 -2.76
CA VAL A 35 -0.92 -16.20 -3.78
C VAL A 35 -0.40 -16.48 -5.21
N ILE A 36 -1.30 -16.48 -6.19
CA ILE A 36 -0.99 -16.78 -7.60
C ILE A 36 -0.35 -15.60 -8.34
N GLY A 37 -0.66 -14.37 -7.95
CA GLY A 37 -0.18 -13.14 -8.56
C GLY A 37 0.25 -12.14 -7.50
N MET A 38 1.00 -11.10 -7.89
CA MET A 38 1.51 -10.08 -6.95
C MET A 38 2.31 -10.66 -5.78
N ARG A 39 2.96 -11.81 -5.96
CA ARG A 39 3.71 -12.52 -4.90
C ARG A 39 4.81 -11.65 -4.26
N GLY A 40 5.42 -10.77 -5.05
CA GLY A 40 6.48 -9.86 -4.61
C GLY A 40 6.02 -8.75 -3.66
N THR A 41 4.72 -8.47 -3.54
CA THR A 41 4.24 -7.39 -2.64
C THR A 41 4.39 -7.75 -1.16
N GLY A 42 4.37 -9.04 -0.83
CA GLY A 42 4.47 -9.51 0.55
C GLY A 42 3.39 -8.93 1.47
N SER A 43 2.14 -8.77 0.99
CA SER A 43 1.00 -8.19 1.72
C SER A 43 0.49 -9.12 2.84
N LYS A 44 1.39 -9.41 3.78
CA LYS A 44 1.22 -10.38 4.86
C LYS A 44 0.27 -9.88 5.92
N ASN A 45 -0.33 -10.84 6.62
CA ASN A 45 -1.10 -10.59 7.82
C ASN A 45 -0.15 -10.22 8.95
N ILE A 46 -0.65 -9.42 9.87
CA ILE A 46 0.02 -9.10 11.12
C ILE A 46 -0.85 -9.54 12.30
N GLY A 47 -0.21 -10.07 13.33
CA GLY A 47 -0.81 -10.35 14.63
C GLY A 47 -0.43 -9.25 15.61
N LEU A 48 -1.43 -8.73 16.33
CA LEU A 48 -1.25 -7.70 17.35
C LEU A 48 -1.96 -8.14 18.63
N GLU A 49 -1.23 -8.21 19.74
CA GLU A 49 -1.82 -8.41 21.05
C GLU A 49 -2.38 -7.09 21.63
N LYS A 50 -2.90 -7.12 22.85
CA LYS A 50 -3.36 -5.90 23.54
C LYS A 50 -2.19 -4.93 23.71
N SER A 51 -2.15 -3.90 22.87
CA SER A 51 -1.10 -2.88 22.87
C SER A 51 -1.68 -1.51 23.19
N PHE A 52 -0.95 -0.75 24.01
CA PHE A 52 -1.25 0.65 24.26
C PHE A 52 -0.75 1.52 23.10
N VAL A 53 -1.64 2.35 22.54
CA VAL A 53 -1.27 3.36 21.54
C VAL A 53 -1.53 4.75 22.15
N PRO A 54 -0.52 5.63 22.25
CA PRO A 54 -0.66 6.99 22.74
C PRO A 54 -1.36 7.89 21.71
N GLN A 55 -2.14 8.85 22.20
CA GLN A 55 -3.07 9.68 21.42
C GLN A 55 -2.45 10.41 20.21
N HIS A 56 -1.19 10.84 20.30
CA HIS A 56 -0.51 11.53 19.17
C HIS A 56 -0.25 10.63 17.94
N ARG A 57 -0.54 9.33 18.02
CA ARG A 57 -0.44 8.36 16.91
C ARG A 57 -1.81 8.07 16.27
N PHE A 58 -2.82 8.89 16.53
CA PHE A 58 -4.20 8.71 16.10
C PHE A 58 -4.56 9.79 15.10
N MET A 59 -5.41 9.44 14.13
CA MET A 59 -6.01 10.41 13.25
C MET A 59 -7.41 9.96 12.85
N SER A 60 -8.37 10.89 12.90
CA SER A 60 -9.73 10.65 12.45
C SER A 60 -9.74 10.25 10.98
N TRP A 61 -10.50 9.21 10.63
CA TRP A 61 -10.68 8.83 9.23
C TRP A 61 -11.29 9.97 8.42
N THR A 62 -12.29 10.67 8.97
CA THR A 62 -12.93 11.80 8.30
C THR A 62 -11.92 12.92 8.01
N ASP A 63 -11.05 13.24 8.97
CA ASP A 63 -10.01 14.27 8.75
C ASP A 63 -9.05 13.85 7.62
N LEU A 64 -8.62 12.58 7.60
CA LEU A 64 -7.81 12.02 6.52
C LEU A 64 -8.50 12.07 5.15
N GLN A 65 -9.82 11.85 5.10
CA GLN A 65 -10.58 11.94 3.84
C GLN A 65 -10.75 13.38 3.35
N THR A 66 -10.56 14.38 4.21
CA THR A 66 -10.63 15.81 3.83
C THR A 66 -9.25 16.39 3.49
N GLY A 67 -8.17 15.61 3.59
CA GLY A 67 -6.81 16.10 3.36
C GLY A 67 -6.27 16.95 4.51
N LYS A 68 -6.92 16.93 5.68
CA LYS A 68 -6.36 17.56 6.88
C LYS A 68 -5.09 16.84 7.32
N LYS A 69 -4.23 17.58 8.01
CA LYS A 69 -2.96 17.07 8.56
C LYS A 69 -3.10 16.82 10.05
N HIS A 70 -2.20 16.02 10.59
CA HIS A 70 -2.07 15.88 12.03
C HIS A 70 -1.73 17.26 12.64
N PRO A 71 -2.30 17.65 13.80
CA PRO A 71 -2.08 18.97 14.40
C PRO A 71 -0.61 19.32 14.66
N THR A 72 0.23 18.31 14.86
CA THR A 72 1.68 18.47 15.10
C THR A 72 2.52 18.26 13.83
N SER A 73 1.89 18.19 12.65
CA SER A 73 2.61 18.03 11.39
C SER A 73 3.42 19.29 11.08
N PRO A 74 4.75 19.19 10.88
CA PRO A 74 5.55 20.34 10.44
C PRO A 74 5.37 20.65 8.95
N ASN A 75 4.75 19.74 8.19
CA ASN A 75 4.66 19.80 6.74
C ASN A 75 3.53 20.73 6.28
N ASN A 76 3.88 21.76 5.51
CA ASN A 76 2.95 22.81 5.06
C ASN A 76 2.78 22.84 3.54
N GLU A 77 3.48 21.98 2.81
CA GLU A 77 3.43 21.89 1.36
C GLU A 77 2.09 21.30 0.89
N ARG A 78 1.62 21.74 -0.29
CA ARG A 78 0.33 21.32 -0.87
C ARG A 78 0.23 19.83 -1.16
N CYS A 79 1.37 19.14 -1.33
CA CYS A 79 1.38 17.69 -1.52
C CYS A 79 0.83 16.92 -0.31
N TYR A 80 0.82 17.52 0.88
CA TYR A 80 0.27 16.93 2.10
C TYR A 80 -1.22 17.27 2.33
N ASP A 81 -1.85 18.06 1.45
CA ASP A 81 -3.27 18.45 1.56
C ASP A 81 -4.20 17.47 0.81
N PHE A 82 -3.66 16.37 0.27
CA PHE A 82 -4.44 15.42 -0.51
C PHE A 82 -5.27 14.48 0.37
N PRO A 83 -6.56 14.23 0.03
CA PRO A 83 -7.35 13.17 0.64
C PRO A 83 -6.66 11.80 0.59
N LEU A 84 -6.65 11.09 1.71
CA LEU A 84 -5.95 9.82 1.85
C LEU A 84 -6.40 8.77 0.82
N ASN A 85 -7.72 8.60 0.62
CA ASN A 85 -8.21 7.58 -0.32
C ASN A 85 -7.85 7.90 -1.77
N THR A 86 -7.82 9.18 -2.15
CA THR A 86 -7.38 9.58 -3.50
C THR A 86 -5.92 9.23 -3.71
N ALA A 87 -5.05 9.55 -2.73
CA ALA A 87 -3.65 9.17 -2.78
C ALA A 87 -3.44 7.65 -2.80
N PHE A 88 -4.21 6.91 -1.99
CA PHE A 88 -4.19 5.44 -1.97
C PHE A 88 -4.69 4.82 -3.27
N ALA A 89 -5.74 5.36 -3.89
CA ALA A 89 -6.21 4.89 -5.19
C ALA A 89 -5.12 5.06 -6.25
N MET A 90 -4.45 6.22 -6.29
CA MET A 90 -3.34 6.46 -7.22
C MET A 90 -2.18 5.47 -7.04
N SER A 91 -1.84 5.11 -5.80
CA SER A 91 -0.73 4.18 -5.53
C SER A 91 -1.00 2.75 -6.03
N VAL A 92 -2.27 2.35 -6.14
CA VAL A 92 -2.67 1.05 -6.71
C VAL A 92 -2.87 1.12 -8.22
N LEU A 93 -3.41 2.22 -8.73
CA LEU A 93 -3.65 2.43 -10.17
C LEU A 93 -2.35 2.46 -10.97
N ALA A 94 -1.34 3.18 -10.49
CA ALA A 94 -0.06 3.34 -11.20
C ALA A 94 0.63 1.99 -11.55
N PRO A 95 0.88 1.07 -10.60
CA PRO A 95 1.48 -0.23 -10.93
C PRO A 95 0.56 -1.11 -11.77
N THR A 96 -0.76 -1.01 -11.59
CA THR A 96 -1.74 -1.78 -12.39
C THR A 96 -1.65 -1.40 -13.87
N LEU A 97 -1.62 -0.10 -14.16
CA LEU A 97 -1.46 0.39 -15.53
C LEU A 97 -0.10 -0.01 -16.10
N GLY A 98 0.98 0.09 -15.32
CA GLY A 98 2.31 -0.32 -15.75
C GLY A 98 2.37 -1.79 -16.17
N VAL A 99 1.75 -2.69 -15.39
CA VAL A 99 1.66 -4.12 -15.73
C VAL A 99 0.84 -4.34 -17.00
N ALA A 100 -0.30 -3.65 -17.15
CA ALA A 100 -1.15 -3.77 -18.33
C ALA A 100 -0.41 -3.33 -19.61
N THR A 101 0.31 -2.20 -19.55
CA THR A 101 1.12 -1.70 -20.66
C THR A 101 2.22 -2.69 -21.02
N ALA A 102 2.97 -3.20 -20.04
CA ALA A 102 4.04 -4.15 -20.28
C ALA A 102 3.52 -5.47 -20.92
N CYS A 103 2.38 -5.98 -20.45
CA CYS A 103 1.75 -7.16 -21.05
C CYS A 103 1.33 -6.90 -22.51
N SER A 104 0.82 -5.70 -22.80
CA SER A 104 0.44 -5.32 -24.17
C SER A 104 1.66 -5.23 -25.09
N GLU A 105 2.75 -4.62 -24.63
CA GLU A 105 3.99 -4.49 -25.39
C GLU A 105 4.63 -5.85 -25.68
N GLU A 106 4.69 -6.73 -24.68
CA GLU A 106 5.21 -8.09 -24.84
C GLU A 106 4.37 -8.90 -25.83
N CYS A 107 3.05 -8.80 -25.74
CA CYS A 107 2.15 -9.47 -26.68
C CYS A 107 2.41 -9.02 -28.13
N ILE A 108 2.56 -7.71 -28.36
CA ILE A 108 2.86 -7.18 -29.69
C ILE A 108 4.23 -7.68 -30.18
N GLN A 109 5.23 -7.70 -29.31
CA GLN A 109 6.57 -8.16 -29.63
C GLN A 109 6.60 -9.65 -30.02
N ASP A 110 5.89 -10.50 -29.27
CA ASP A 110 5.76 -11.93 -29.55
C ASP A 110 5.04 -12.17 -30.89
N HIS A 111 3.96 -11.43 -31.17
CA HIS A 111 3.24 -11.54 -32.43
C HIS A 111 4.05 -11.02 -33.62
N ALA A 112 4.82 -9.94 -33.44
CA ALA A 112 5.74 -9.43 -34.46
C ALA A 112 6.94 -10.37 -34.69
N GLY A 113 7.37 -11.10 -33.65
CA GLY A 113 8.45 -12.09 -33.69
C GLY A 113 8.04 -13.48 -34.20
N ALA A 114 6.75 -13.77 -34.35
CA ALA A 114 6.21 -15.07 -34.81
C ALA A 114 6.57 -15.44 -36.27
N GLY A 115 7.41 -14.64 -36.95
CA GLY A 115 8.07 -15.00 -38.20
C GLY A 115 9.44 -15.67 -38.05
N SER A 116 10.01 -15.80 -36.85
CA SER A 116 11.32 -16.44 -36.67
C SER A 116 11.57 -16.99 -35.26
N VAL A 117 11.73 -18.31 -35.15
CA VAL A 117 12.35 -18.99 -33.99
C VAL A 117 13.44 -19.90 -34.59
N PRO A 118 14.72 -19.87 -34.12
CA PRO A 118 15.08 -20.40 -32.80
C PRO A 118 16.12 -19.65 -31.92
N ALA A 119 15.81 -19.70 -30.61
CA ALA A 119 16.59 -19.92 -29.37
C ALA A 119 17.87 -19.13 -28.95
N ILE A 120 17.76 -18.56 -27.73
CA ILE A 120 18.71 -18.47 -26.59
C ILE A 120 20.15 -17.97 -26.82
N SER A 121 20.44 -16.75 -26.37
CA SER A 121 21.12 -16.42 -25.09
C SER A 121 21.40 -14.91 -25.04
N ARG A 122 21.08 -14.22 -23.94
CA ARG A 122 21.64 -12.88 -23.67
C ARG A 122 22.62 -13.01 -22.50
N PRO A 123 23.90 -12.63 -22.66
CA PRO A 123 24.86 -12.71 -21.58
C PRO A 123 24.49 -11.69 -20.50
N ARG A 124 24.58 -12.10 -19.23
CA ARG A 124 24.51 -11.19 -18.09
C ARG A 124 25.74 -10.27 -18.13
N SER A 125 25.52 -8.98 -18.37
CA SER A 125 26.53 -7.96 -18.08
C SER A 125 26.53 -7.70 -16.57
N THR A 126 27.61 -8.11 -15.92
CA THR A 126 28.05 -7.65 -14.61
C THR A 126 28.31 -6.15 -14.68
N ILE A 127 27.63 -5.36 -13.84
CA ILE A 127 28.20 -4.25 -13.07
C ILE A 127 27.48 -4.26 -11.71
#